data_AF-N1QGN7-F1
#
_entry.id   AF-N1QGN7-F1
#
_cell.length_a   1.000
_cell.length_b   1.000
_cell.length_c   1.000
_cell.angle_alpha   90.00
_cell.angle_beta   90.00
_cell.angle_gamma   90.00
#
_symmetry.space_group_name_H-M   'P 1'
#
loop_
_entity.id
_entity.type
_entity.pdbx_description
1 polymer ?
#
loop_
_entity_poly.entity_id
_entity_poly.type
_entity_poly.pdbx_seq_one_letter_code
_entity_poly.pdbx_strand_id
1 'polypeptide(L)'
;MKSHALLITALATPILGRTVHSVIVFSRHGDRTSKVYPGYQMTSLGAQQCYNSGSFYRDLYVADGAPSQIADISSTQADHAQLWASAPEQPVLFQTATNFLQGLYPPLQSLDSNLATEELANGTSIEGPLNAYQYVHIQGEADNAPDTIWLKGDDACPAWNRASRTYRDSTEYQATLARTAEFYSQFDGLLGPILGAENVSFAKAYDVFDLLNTAKVHNESIAGQISDENLDEARYLANEWEWNMNYNSSLPDRSIGGESLLGGMLRQIKSVVDDEAATKFSLMTGSYDTFLAFFGIMGLPAVEPNFYGIPDYASTITFELYSEADNATFPAAGNVDEELLVRFLFRNGTEADSELTSYALADLPVEESGGVKYGAFRNGLEGDAMSSVGAWCQRCGSQAEFCLSADATMDGETASSSAGNENGGQNSGLSAAAGGGIGAGVTLAVVAAVALLAWVMLRKRSSAVVGEKGSQDDLFHKSVSDSESV
;
A
#
# COMPACT_ATOMS: atom_id res chain seq x y z
N MET A 1 28.57 22.74 14.54
CA MET A 1 27.91 22.21 15.76
C MET A 1 26.83 23.17 16.16
N LYS A 2 25.65 23.07 15.54
CA LYS A 2 24.45 23.79 15.97
C LYS A 2 23.63 22.79 16.76
N SER A 3 23.35 23.09 18.02
CA SER A 3 22.48 22.29 18.87
C SER A 3 21.08 22.32 18.27
N HIS A 4 20.56 21.20 17.80
CA HIS A 4 19.16 21.08 17.37
C HIS A 4 18.37 20.61 18.60
N ALA A 5 17.39 21.42 18.98
CA ALA A 5 16.44 21.06 20.03
C ALA A 5 15.58 19.93 19.48
N LEU A 6 15.70 18.75 20.08
CA LEU A 6 14.87 17.59 19.80
C LEU A 6 13.48 17.88 20.39
N LEU A 7 12.55 18.35 19.55
CA LEU A 7 11.16 18.55 19.97
C LEU A 7 10.41 17.24 19.74
N ILE A 8 10.42 16.36 20.74
CA ILE A 8 9.49 15.24 20.81
C ILE A 8 8.18 15.81 21.35
N THR A 9 7.25 16.15 20.46
CA THR A 9 5.85 16.42 20.85
C THR A 9 5.17 15.08 21.08
N ALA A 10 5.42 14.49 22.25
CA ALA A 10 4.63 13.37 22.74
C ALA A 10 3.22 13.88 23.06
N LEU A 11 2.23 13.16 22.51
CA LEU A 11 0.78 13.10 22.79
C LEU A 11 -0.07 13.37 21.55
N ALA A 12 -0.73 12.32 21.06
CA ALA A 12 -2.02 12.44 20.38
C ALA A 12 -3.12 12.76 21.41
N THR A 13 -2.98 13.85 22.18
CA THR A 13 -4.11 14.42 22.90
C THR A 13 -5.12 14.97 21.89
N PRO A 14 -6.43 14.93 22.16
CA PRO A 14 -7.39 15.73 21.41
C PRO A 14 -7.00 17.21 21.63
N ILE A 15 -6.30 17.77 20.65
CA ILE A 15 -6.06 19.20 20.60
C ILE A 15 -7.40 19.80 20.21
N LEU A 16 -8.10 20.40 21.18
CA LEU A 16 -9.26 21.26 20.92
C LEU A 16 -8.88 22.25 19.81
N GLY A 17 -9.72 22.39 18.78
CA GLY A 17 -9.43 23.27 17.64
C GLY A 17 -8.84 22.58 16.41
N ARG A 18 -9.16 21.30 16.13
CA ARG A 18 -8.74 20.65 14.87
C ARG A 18 -9.86 19.87 14.20
N THR A 19 -9.85 19.85 12.88
CA THR A 19 -10.71 19.02 12.03
C THR A 19 -9.85 18.15 11.14
N VAL A 20 -9.97 16.83 11.28
CA VAL A 20 -9.29 15.86 10.41
C VAL A 20 -10.13 15.67 9.16
N HIS A 21 -9.53 15.83 7.98
CA HIS A 21 -10.22 15.70 6.70
C HIS A 21 -10.01 14.34 6.05
N SER A 22 -8.81 13.77 6.20
CA SER A 22 -8.47 12.47 5.62
C SER A 22 -7.23 11.87 6.30
N VAL A 23 -7.09 10.55 6.21
CA VAL A 23 -5.88 9.83 6.63
C VAL A 23 -5.42 8.85 5.55
N ILE A 24 -4.11 8.76 5.36
CA ILE A 24 -3.46 7.78 4.50
C ILE A 24 -2.59 6.89 5.38
N VAL A 25 -2.88 5.59 5.41
CA VAL A 25 -2.24 4.61 6.28
C VAL A 25 -1.49 3.59 5.43
N PHE A 26 -0.22 3.33 5.75
CA PHE A 26 0.51 2.17 5.24
C PHE A 26 0.74 1.17 6.36
N SER A 27 0.26 -0.06 6.19
CA SER A 27 0.33 -1.10 7.21
C SER A 27 1.28 -2.23 6.81
N ARG A 28 2.15 -2.60 7.74
CA ARG A 28 2.91 -3.85 7.66
C ARG A 28 1.96 -5.02 7.90
N HIS A 29 2.22 -6.15 7.27
CA HIS A 29 1.56 -7.40 7.62
C HIS A 29 1.69 -7.81 9.11
N GLY A 30 0.72 -8.61 9.55
CA GLY A 30 0.74 -9.30 10.84
C GLY A 30 1.70 -10.50 10.88
N ASP A 31 1.71 -11.19 12.02
CA ASP A 31 2.43 -12.44 12.22
C ASP A 31 2.09 -13.52 11.17
N ARG A 32 3.10 -14.30 10.79
CA ARG A 32 3.03 -15.27 9.70
C ARG A 32 4.04 -16.41 9.93
N THR A 33 3.75 -17.58 9.37
CA THR A 33 4.70 -18.71 9.36
C THR A 33 6.02 -18.32 8.68
N SER A 34 7.16 -18.91 9.07
CA SER A 34 8.48 -18.47 8.56
C SER A 34 8.55 -18.37 7.02
N LYS A 35 9.16 -17.27 6.55
CA LYS A 35 9.38 -16.97 5.12
C LYS A 35 10.44 -17.90 4.49
N VAL A 36 11.22 -18.61 5.30
CA VAL A 36 12.17 -19.62 4.84
C VAL A 36 11.47 -20.76 4.09
N TYR A 37 10.22 -21.07 4.46
CA TYR A 37 9.42 -22.08 3.79
C TYR A 37 8.59 -21.48 2.65
N PRO A 38 8.55 -22.14 1.47
CA PRO A 38 7.68 -21.70 0.38
C PRO A 38 6.21 -21.80 0.81
N GLY A 39 5.38 -20.86 0.32
CA GLY A 39 3.95 -20.84 0.62
C GLY A 39 3.62 -20.44 2.05
N TYR A 40 4.48 -19.65 2.70
CA TYR A 40 4.19 -19.07 4.02
C TYR A 40 2.85 -18.32 4.05
N GLN A 41 2.16 -18.37 5.19
CA GLN A 41 0.80 -17.86 5.35
C GLN A 41 0.69 -17.02 6.63
N MET A 42 -0.28 -16.10 6.64
CA MET A 42 -0.64 -15.36 7.84
C MET A 42 -1.22 -16.32 8.88
N THR A 43 -0.83 -16.16 10.13
CA THR A 43 -1.40 -16.96 11.24
C THR A 43 -2.68 -16.29 11.75
N SER A 44 -3.43 -16.99 12.61
CA SER A 44 -4.56 -16.36 13.32
C SER A 44 -4.10 -15.22 14.23
N LEU A 45 -2.89 -15.29 14.79
CA LEU A 45 -2.29 -14.19 15.56
C LEU A 45 -2.09 -12.97 14.65
N GLY A 46 -1.51 -13.16 13.47
CA GLY A 46 -1.31 -12.07 12.52
C GLY A 46 -2.61 -11.47 12.02
N ALA A 47 -3.63 -12.29 11.77
CA ALA A 47 -4.95 -11.81 11.41
C ALA A 47 -5.56 -10.92 12.51
N GLN A 48 -5.44 -11.34 13.77
CA GLN A 48 -5.90 -10.57 14.92
C GLN A 48 -5.12 -9.24 15.08
N GLN A 49 -3.81 -9.25 14.85
CA GLN A 49 -3.00 -8.03 14.88
C GLN A 49 -3.48 -7.03 13.82
N CYS A 50 -3.65 -7.46 12.57
CA CYS A 50 -4.16 -6.57 11.51
C CYS A 50 -5.57 -6.05 11.83
N TYR A 51 -6.47 -6.91 12.34
CA TYR A 51 -7.80 -6.52 12.81
C TYR A 51 -7.75 -5.49 13.94
N ASN A 52 -6.85 -5.67 14.92
CA ASN A 52 -6.66 -4.75 16.03
C ASN A 52 -6.13 -3.40 15.55
N SER A 53 -5.22 -3.39 14.57
CA SER A 53 -4.80 -2.13 13.92
C SER A 53 -5.99 -1.42 13.28
N GLY A 54 -6.81 -2.12 12.49
CA GLY A 54 -8.03 -1.54 11.93
C GLY A 54 -8.98 -0.97 12.98
N SER A 55 -9.20 -1.72 14.07
CA SER A 55 -10.07 -1.33 15.18
C SER A 55 -9.54 -0.07 15.89
N PHE A 56 -8.22 0.03 16.08
CA PHE A 56 -7.59 1.23 16.63
C PHE A 56 -7.88 2.47 15.77
N TYR A 57 -7.75 2.37 14.44
CA TYR A 57 -8.07 3.49 13.55
C TYR A 57 -9.58 3.79 13.52
N ARG A 58 -10.44 2.78 13.67
CA ARG A 58 -11.88 3.01 13.84
C ARG A 58 -12.16 3.87 15.06
N ASP A 59 -11.63 3.47 16.22
CA ASP A 59 -11.87 4.14 17.49
C ASP A 59 -11.30 5.56 17.51
N LEU A 60 -10.25 5.82 16.74
CA LEU A 60 -9.61 7.13 16.63
C LEU A 60 -10.26 8.07 15.61
N TYR A 61 -10.66 7.53 14.45
CA TYR A 61 -11.00 8.33 13.26
C TYR A 61 -12.39 8.10 12.65
N VAL A 62 -13.05 6.96 12.91
CA VAL A 62 -14.28 6.57 12.19
C VAL A 62 -15.51 6.53 13.08
N ALA A 63 -15.39 5.94 14.27
CA ALA A 63 -16.52 5.73 15.16
C ALA A 63 -17.19 7.06 15.54
N ASP A 64 -18.50 7.01 15.78
CA ASP A 64 -19.24 8.19 16.22
C ASP A 64 -18.70 8.69 17.56
N GLY A 65 -18.37 9.98 17.64
CA GLY A 65 -17.73 10.55 18.82
C GLY A 65 -16.27 10.15 19.03
N ALA A 66 -15.61 9.56 18.02
CA ALA A 66 -14.18 9.31 18.05
C ALA A 66 -13.40 10.61 18.32
N PRO A 67 -12.32 10.57 19.13
CA PRO A 67 -11.62 11.77 19.59
C PRO A 67 -10.95 12.56 18.46
N SER A 68 -10.80 11.97 17.28
CA SER A 68 -10.30 12.64 16.07
C SER A 68 -11.08 12.19 14.86
N GLN A 69 -12.40 12.03 15.02
CA GLN A 69 -13.30 11.61 13.95
C GLN A 69 -13.05 12.44 12.68
N ILE A 70 -12.88 11.75 11.56
CA ILE A 70 -12.72 12.39 10.26
C ILE A 70 -14.03 13.08 9.89
N ALA A 71 -13.93 14.33 9.43
CA ALA A 71 -15.08 15.13 9.04
C ALA A 71 -15.92 14.40 7.98
N ASP A 72 -17.21 14.27 8.26
CA ASP A 72 -18.24 13.67 7.40
C ASP A 72 -18.01 12.20 7.01
N ILE A 73 -17.14 11.47 7.73
CA ILE A 73 -16.98 10.03 7.50
C ILE A 73 -18.23 9.25 7.97
N SER A 74 -18.66 8.28 7.18
CA SER A 74 -19.72 7.37 7.59
C SER A 74 -19.24 6.46 8.72
N SER A 75 -19.74 6.66 9.94
CA SER A 75 -19.26 5.95 11.13
C SER A 75 -19.77 4.52 11.25
N THR A 76 -20.88 4.20 10.58
CA THR A 76 -21.60 2.93 10.74
C THR A 76 -21.45 2.02 9.52
N GLN A 77 -22.00 2.44 8.38
CA GLN A 77 -21.93 1.69 7.13
C GLN A 77 -20.78 2.22 6.26
N ALA A 78 -19.92 1.34 5.75
CA ALA A 78 -18.84 1.71 4.85
C ALA A 78 -19.39 2.39 3.60
N ASP A 79 -19.01 3.65 3.38
CA ASP A 79 -19.24 4.34 2.12
C ASP A 79 -18.02 4.14 1.21
N HIS A 80 -18.21 3.38 0.12
CA HIS A 80 -17.13 3.05 -0.80
C HIS A 80 -16.57 4.29 -1.52
N ALA A 81 -17.32 5.40 -1.59
CA ALA A 81 -16.81 6.66 -2.14
C ALA A 81 -15.85 7.38 -1.18
N GLN A 82 -15.89 7.05 0.10
CA GLN A 82 -15.03 7.64 1.14
C GLN A 82 -13.78 6.82 1.43
N LEU A 83 -13.68 5.61 0.88
CA LEU A 83 -12.64 4.63 1.20
C LEU A 83 -11.84 4.26 -0.05
N TRP A 84 -10.53 4.22 0.10
CA TRP A 84 -9.61 3.71 -0.92
C TRP A 84 -8.64 2.73 -0.26
N ALA A 85 -8.34 1.60 -0.91
CA ALA A 85 -7.47 0.59 -0.32
C ALA A 85 -6.71 -0.19 -1.39
N SER A 86 -5.39 -0.22 -1.34
CA SER A 86 -4.54 -0.96 -2.28
C SER A 86 -3.58 -1.92 -1.55
N ALA A 87 -3.41 -3.11 -2.11
CA ALA A 87 -2.58 -4.16 -1.54
C ALA A 87 -1.94 -5.03 -2.64
N PRO A 88 -0.69 -5.50 -2.49
CA PRO A 88 -0.14 -6.49 -3.40
C PRO A 88 -0.98 -7.78 -3.40
N GLU A 89 -1.17 -8.41 -4.56
CA GLU A 89 -1.84 -9.73 -4.70
C GLU A 89 -0.96 -10.89 -4.19
N GLN A 90 -0.34 -10.71 -3.03
CA GLN A 90 0.42 -11.72 -2.31
C GLN A 90 -0.38 -12.16 -1.09
N PRO A 91 -0.45 -13.47 -0.77
CA PRO A 91 -1.40 -14.00 0.21
C PRO A 91 -1.40 -13.26 1.56
N VAL A 92 -0.22 -13.01 2.13
CA VAL A 92 -0.09 -12.33 3.42
C VAL A 92 -0.41 -10.83 3.33
N LEU A 93 0.00 -10.16 2.26
CA LEU A 93 -0.16 -8.70 2.12
C LEU A 93 -1.61 -8.33 1.79
N PHE A 94 -2.25 -9.03 0.86
CA PHE A 94 -3.67 -8.82 0.57
C PHE A 94 -4.57 -9.15 1.78
N GLN A 95 -4.25 -10.23 2.51
CA GLN A 95 -4.96 -10.59 3.73
C GLN A 95 -4.77 -9.56 4.85
N THR A 96 -3.63 -8.84 4.88
CA THR A 96 -3.40 -7.72 5.81
C THR A 96 -4.45 -6.63 5.61
N ALA A 97 -4.66 -6.18 4.36
CA ALA A 97 -5.66 -5.16 4.05
C ALA A 97 -7.08 -5.64 4.41
N THR A 98 -7.38 -6.90 4.07
CA THR A 98 -8.67 -7.52 4.37
C THR A 98 -8.97 -7.52 5.88
N ASN A 99 -8.03 -7.99 6.70
CA ASN A 99 -8.21 -8.05 8.15
C ASN A 99 -8.21 -6.66 8.80
N PHE A 100 -7.39 -5.73 8.31
CA PHE A 100 -7.43 -4.34 8.75
C PHE A 100 -8.81 -3.72 8.51
N LEU A 101 -9.37 -3.88 7.32
CA LEU A 101 -10.68 -3.31 6.98
C LEU A 101 -11.83 -3.97 7.76
N GLN A 102 -11.69 -5.25 8.17
CA GLN A 102 -12.63 -5.87 9.12
C GLN A 102 -12.65 -5.17 10.49
N GLY A 103 -11.52 -4.68 10.96
CA GLY A 103 -11.45 -3.88 12.19
C GLY A 103 -11.96 -2.46 11.99
N LEU A 104 -11.66 -1.85 10.83
CA LEU A 104 -12.06 -0.48 10.51
C LEU A 104 -13.60 -0.33 10.37
N TYR A 105 -14.22 -1.28 9.67
CA TYR A 105 -15.67 -1.40 9.47
C TYR A 105 -16.14 -2.81 9.87
N PRO A 106 -16.42 -3.03 11.17
CA PRO A 106 -16.86 -4.34 11.66
C PRO A 106 -18.27 -4.68 11.16
N PRO A 107 -18.73 -5.94 11.34
CA PRO A 107 -20.04 -6.37 10.86
C PRO A 107 -21.19 -5.51 11.38
N LEU A 108 -22.14 -5.16 10.50
CA LEU A 108 -23.22 -4.22 10.80
C LEU A 108 -24.08 -4.68 11.98
N GLN A 109 -24.24 -5.98 12.20
CA GLN A 109 -25.04 -6.49 13.31
C GLN A 109 -24.52 -6.02 14.68
N SER A 110 -23.21 -5.73 14.79
CA SER A 110 -22.60 -5.19 16.02
C SER A 110 -22.77 -3.68 16.18
N LEU A 111 -23.13 -2.97 15.11
CA LEU A 111 -23.22 -1.50 15.06
C LEU A 111 -24.68 -1.02 14.95
N ASP A 112 -25.44 -1.58 14.02
CA ASP A 112 -26.85 -1.31 13.76
C ASP A 112 -27.54 -2.53 13.13
N SER A 113 -28.39 -3.21 13.91
CA SER A 113 -29.12 -4.39 13.47
C SER A 113 -30.15 -4.12 12.36
N ASN A 114 -30.62 -2.88 12.22
CA ASN A 114 -31.56 -2.52 11.15
C ASN A 114 -30.83 -2.44 9.80
N LEU A 115 -29.61 -1.91 9.78
CA LEU A 115 -28.77 -1.89 8.58
C LEU A 115 -28.22 -3.27 8.23
N ALA A 116 -28.11 -4.17 9.21
CA ALA A 116 -27.69 -5.55 9.00
C ALA A 116 -28.72 -6.43 8.27
N THR A 117 -29.98 -5.97 8.20
CA THR A 117 -31.12 -6.76 7.72
C THR A 117 -31.72 -6.15 6.45
N GLU A 118 -31.93 -6.98 5.44
CA GLU A 118 -32.66 -6.62 4.22
C GLU A 118 -34.11 -7.13 4.29
N GLU A 119 -35.07 -6.24 4.04
CA GLU A 119 -36.49 -6.58 3.92
C GLU A 119 -36.83 -6.99 2.49
N LEU A 120 -37.31 -8.22 2.31
CA LEU A 120 -37.68 -8.76 1.01
C LEU A 120 -39.15 -8.48 0.67
N ALA A 121 -39.46 -8.40 -0.63
CA ALA A 121 -40.82 -8.09 -1.11
C ALA A 121 -41.90 -9.10 -0.68
N ASN A 122 -41.52 -10.30 -0.24
CA ASN A 122 -42.42 -11.32 0.30
C ASN A 122 -42.75 -11.13 1.80
N GLY A 123 -42.25 -10.05 2.42
CA GLY A 123 -42.45 -9.75 3.84
C GLY A 123 -41.57 -10.56 4.80
N THR A 124 -40.50 -11.18 4.30
CA THR A 124 -39.47 -11.82 5.12
C THR A 124 -38.22 -10.96 5.16
N SER A 125 -37.46 -11.07 6.24
CA SER A 125 -36.19 -10.37 6.43
C SER A 125 -35.03 -11.35 6.33
N ILE A 126 -33.91 -10.91 5.75
CA ILE A 126 -32.68 -11.69 5.66
C ILE A 126 -31.50 -10.87 6.18
N GLU A 127 -30.67 -11.50 7.02
CA GLU A 127 -29.41 -10.90 7.49
C GLU A 127 -28.27 -11.27 6.52
N GLY A 128 -27.38 -10.32 6.26
CA GLY A 128 -26.17 -10.58 5.48
C GLY A 128 -25.28 -11.64 6.15
N PRO A 129 -24.48 -12.40 5.37
CA PRO A 129 -23.59 -13.41 5.94
C PRO A 129 -22.55 -12.80 6.91
N LEU A 130 -22.03 -13.63 7.81
CA LEU A 130 -21.02 -13.23 8.81
C LEU A 130 -21.46 -12.03 9.67
N ASN A 131 -22.72 -12.06 10.13
CA ASN A 131 -23.36 -11.00 10.92
C ASN A 131 -23.44 -9.66 10.16
N ALA A 132 -23.81 -9.72 8.88
CA ALA A 132 -23.79 -8.60 7.94
C ALA A 132 -22.40 -7.93 7.83
N TYR A 133 -21.39 -8.74 7.50
CA TYR A 133 -20.03 -8.26 7.25
C TYR A 133 -20.00 -7.22 6.11
N GLN A 134 -19.18 -6.18 6.29
CA GLN A 134 -19.04 -5.06 5.36
C GLN A 134 -17.88 -5.30 4.39
N TYR A 135 -18.18 -5.40 3.09
CA TYR A 135 -17.20 -5.73 2.05
C TYR A 135 -16.60 -4.47 1.42
N VAL A 136 -15.58 -3.91 2.06
CA VAL A 136 -14.83 -2.77 1.49
C VAL A 136 -13.99 -3.23 0.30
N HIS A 137 -14.03 -2.46 -0.79
CA HIS A 137 -13.27 -2.78 -2.00
C HIS A 137 -11.76 -2.53 -1.82
N ILE A 138 -10.94 -3.51 -2.24
CA ILE A 138 -9.48 -3.44 -2.24
C ILE A 138 -9.00 -3.57 -3.69
N GLN A 139 -8.15 -2.64 -4.13
CA GLN A 139 -7.38 -2.75 -5.36
C GLN A 139 -6.23 -3.75 -5.13
N GLY A 140 -6.33 -4.92 -5.75
CA GLY A 140 -5.25 -5.90 -5.78
C GLY A 140 -4.23 -5.53 -6.85
N GLU A 141 -2.98 -5.33 -6.44
CA GLU A 141 -1.87 -5.06 -7.35
C GLU A 141 -1.11 -6.35 -7.65
N ALA A 142 -1.35 -6.92 -8.84
CA ALA A 142 -0.62 -8.08 -9.32
C ALA A 142 0.90 -7.77 -9.43
N ASP A 143 1.75 -8.78 -9.29
CA ASP A 143 3.21 -8.60 -9.37
C ASP A 143 3.70 -8.01 -10.72
N ASN A 144 2.89 -8.10 -11.77
CA ASN A 144 3.16 -7.52 -13.09
C ASN A 144 2.33 -6.25 -13.39
N ALA A 145 1.59 -5.72 -12.43
CA ALA A 145 0.88 -4.46 -12.57
C ALA A 145 1.84 -3.28 -12.35
N PRO A 146 1.76 -2.20 -13.16
CA PRO A 146 2.58 -1.00 -12.97
C PRO A 146 2.51 -0.41 -11.56
N ASP A 147 1.33 -0.44 -10.93
CA ASP A 147 1.08 0.20 -9.64
C ASP A 147 1.61 -0.61 -8.44
N THR A 148 2.02 -1.87 -8.65
CA THR A 148 2.64 -2.70 -7.59
C THR A 148 3.92 -2.07 -7.05
N ILE A 149 4.63 -1.28 -7.88
CA ILE A 149 5.89 -0.64 -7.49
C ILE A 149 5.71 0.29 -6.29
N TRP A 150 4.51 0.86 -6.10
CA TRP A 150 4.23 1.79 -5.02
C TRP A 150 4.14 1.12 -3.65
N LEU A 151 3.97 -0.21 -3.65
CA LEU A 151 3.85 -1.04 -2.45
C LEU A 151 5.07 -1.97 -2.26
N LYS A 152 5.70 -2.38 -3.37
CA LYS A 152 6.81 -3.34 -3.45
C LYS A 152 7.89 -2.88 -4.43
N GLY A 153 8.35 -1.63 -4.29
CA GLY A 153 9.31 -1.01 -5.22
C GLY A 153 10.70 -1.65 -5.26
N ASP A 154 11.02 -2.51 -4.30
CA ASP A 154 12.22 -3.34 -4.22
C ASP A 154 12.12 -4.60 -5.12
N ASP A 155 10.91 -5.12 -5.30
CA ASP A 155 10.65 -6.31 -6.10
C ASP A 155 10.90 -6.04 -7.60
N ALA A 156 11.38 -7.05 -8.32
CA ALA A 156 11.76 -6.95 -9.73
C ALA A 156 12.70 -5.75 -10.05
N CYS A 157 13.49 -5.29 -9.08
CA CYS A 157 14.44 -4.19 -9.25
C CYS A 157 15.91 -4.70 -9.21
N PRO A 158 16.57 -4.88 -10.37
CA PRO A 158 17.97 -5.28 -10.43
C PRO A 158 18.95 -4.27 -9.78
N ALA A 159 18.68 -2.97 -9.86
CA ALA A 159 19.53 -1.95 -9.24
C ALA A 159 19.57 -2.08 -7.72
N TRP A 160 18.39 -2.18 -7.08
CA TRP A 160 18.27 -2.45 -5.65
C TRP A 160 19.04 -3.72 -5.28
N ASN A 161 18.80 -4.83 -5.98
CA ASN A 161 19.48 -6.11 -5.73
C ASN A 161 21.01 -6.02 -5.76
N ARG A 162 21.58 -5.28 -6.73
CA ARG A 162 23.03 -5.06 -6.80
C ARG A 162 23.50 -4.20 -5.64
N ALA A 163 22.83 -3.08 -5.37
CA ALA A 163 23.20 -2.15 -4.33
C ALA A 163 23.12 -2.76 -2.91
N SER A 164 22.08 -3.52 -2.60
CA SER A 164 21.91 -4.15 -1.29
C SER A 164 22.98 -5.23 -1.05
N ARG A 165 23.33 -6.02 -2.08
CA ARG A 165 24.34 -7.09 -1.95
C ARG A 165 25.74 -6.59 -1.62
N THR A 166 26.09 -5.35 -1.98
CA THR A 166 27.40 -4.77 -1.64
C THR A 166 27.60 -4.58 -0.14
N TYR A 167 26.55 -4.68 0.69
CA TYR A 167 26.72 -4.66 2.14
C TYR A 167 27.63 -5.81 2.61
N ARG A 168 27.58 -6.97 1.96
CA ARG A 168 28.44 -8.13 2.27
C ARG A 168 29.93 -7.85 2.04
N ASP A 169 30.25 -6.83 1.24
CA ASP A 169 31.63 -6.43 0.94
C ASP A 169 32.16 -5.39 1.94
N SER A 170 31.32 -4.89 2.85
CA SER A 170 31.68 -3.83 3.80
C SER A 170 32.52 -4.34 4.98
N THR A 171 33.34 -3.46 5.54
CA THR A 171 34.13 -3.76 6.75
C THR A 171 33.26 -4.04 7.95
N GLU A 172 32.14 -3.33 8.06
CA GLU A 172 31.14 -3.45 9.12
C GLU A 172 30.52 -4.85 9.10
N TYR A 173 30.07 -5.31 7.94
CA TYR A 173 29.53 -6.66 7.76
C TYR A 173 30.55 -7.73 8.18
N GLN A 174 31.81 -7.63 7.72
CA GLN A 174 32.83 -8.65 8.01
C GLN A 174 33.16 -8.68 9.51
N ALA A 175 33.16 -7.51 10.17
CA ALA A 175 33.35 -7.41 11.60
C ALA A 175 32.19 -8.04 12.39
N THR A 176 30.94 -7.73 12.03
CA THR A 176 29.75 -8.30 12.69
C THR A 176 29.68 -9.81 12.46
N LEU A 177 29.92 -10.28 11.23
CA LEU A 177 29.98 -11.71 10.90
C LEU A 177 31.00 -12.46 11.77
N ALA A 178 32.21 -11.92 11.92
CA ALA A 178 33.25 -12.56 12.73
C ALA A 178 32.91 -12.53 14.23
N ARG A 179 32.42 -11.40 14.74
CA ARG A 179 32.12 -11.21 16.18
C ARG A 179 30.94 -12.05 16.66
N THR A 180 29.98 -12.34 15.79
CA THR A 180 28.74 -13.05 16.15
C THR A 180 28.79 -14.54 15.87
N ALA A 181 29.90 -15.08 15.35
CA ALA A 181 30.02 -16.49 14.99
C ALA A 181 29.70 -17.44 16.16
N GLU A 182 30.19 -17.15 17.36
CA GLU A 182 29.90 -17.97 18.56
C GLU A 182 28.42 -17.91 18.93
N PHE A 183 27.81 -16.73 18.89
CA PHE A 183 26.37 -16.56 19.14
C PHE A 183 25.52 -17.40 18.19
N TYR A 184 25.83 -17.41 16.89
CA TYR A 184 25.06 -18.21 15.94
C TYR A 184 25.26 -19.72 16.08
N SER A 185 26.49 -20.16 16.40
CA SER A 185 26.82 -21.59 16.50
C SER A 185 26.00 -22.35 17.55
N GLN A 186 25.46 -21.65 18.56
CA GLN A 186 24.59 -22.27 19.55
C GLN A 186 23.27 -22.80 18.94
N PHE A 187 22.85 -22.26 17.79
CA PHE A 187 21.63 -22.66 17.10
C PHE A 187 21.85 -23.73 16.03
N ASP A 188 23.08 -24.20 15.80
CA ASP A 188 23.40 -25.20 14.76
C ASP A 188 22.57 -26.48 14.91
N GLY A 189 22.37 -26.94 16.15
CA GLY A 189 21.56 -28.12 16.43
C GLY A 189 20.08 -27.95 16.07
N LEU A 190 19.56 -26.72 16.18
CA LEU A 190 18.15 -26.41 15.93
C LEU A 190 17.90 -26.05 14.46
N LEU A 191 18.76 -25.20 13.88
CA LEU A 191 18.55 -24.58 12.58
C LEU A 191 19.43 -25.18 11.48
N GLY A 192 20.53 -25.85 11.82
CA GLY A 192 21.42 -26.49 10.85
C GLY A 192 20.70 -27.52 9.94
N PRO A 193 19.76 -28.33 10.43
CA PRO A 193 18.96 -29.22 9.58
C PRO A 193 18.04 -28.50 8.58
N ILE A 194 17.74 -27.21 8.80
CA ILE A 194 16.83 -26.41 7.97
C ILE A 194 17.63 -25.56 6.98
N LEU A 195 18.64 -24.83 7.47
CA LEU A 195 19.42 -23.87 6.68
C LEU A 195 20.71 -24.47 6.10
N GLY A 196 21.21 -25.58 6.64
CA GLY A 196 22.62 -25.98 6.55
C GLY A 196 23.42 -25.27 7.66
N ALA A 197 24.27 -26.02 8.37
CA ALA A 197 25.00 -25.50 9.53
C ALA A 197 25.88 -24.28 9.18
N GLU A 198 26.48 -24.27 8.00
CA GLU A 198 27.28 -23.16 7.48
C GLU A 198 26.48 -21.86 7.24
N ASN A 199 25.15 -21.97 7.13
CA ASN A 199 24.25 -20.85 6.90
C ASN A 199 23.61 -20.33 8.19
N VAL A 200 23.81 -21.00 9.34
CA VAL A 200 23.42 -20.47 10.65
C VAL A 200 24.45 -19.43 11.07
N SER A 201 24.34 -18.22 10.51
CA SER A 201 25.28 -17.13 10.74
C SER A 201 24.67 -15.78 10.43
N PHE A 202 25.41 -14.70 10.74
CA PHE A 202 25.02 -13.33 10.39
C PHE A 202 24.75 -13.17 8.88
N ALA A 203 25.39 -13.98 8.02
CA ALA A 203 25.14 -13.96 6.58
C ALA A 203 23.67 -14.25 6.20
N LYS A 204 22.91 -14.81 7.13
CA LYS A 204 21.48 -15.14 7.09
C LYS A 204 20.74 -14.65 8.34
N ALA A 205 21.17 -13.51 8.91
CA ALA A 205 20.64 -12.99 10.18
C ALA A 205 19.10 -12.93 10.22
N TYR A 206 18.47 -12.41 9.15
CA TYR A 206 17.00 -12.37 9.07
C TYR A 206 16.37 -13.77 9.04
N ASP A 207 16.88 -14.71 8.22
CA ASP A 207 16.34 -16.07 8.14
C ASP A 207 16.45 -16.80 9.50
N VAL A 208 17.56 -16.59 10.22
CA VAL A 208 17.77 -17.14 11.57
C VAL A 208 16.78 -16.54 12.56
N PHE A 209 16.70 -15.21 12.64
CA PHE A 209 15.74 -14.53 13.51
C PHE A 209 14.31 -14.97 13.21
N ASP A 210 13.96 -15.06 11.92
CA ASP A 210 12.61 -15.42 11.51
C ASP A 210 12.21 -16.83 11.96
N LEU A 211 13.11 -17.81 11.79
CA LEU A 211 12.88 -19.18 12.26
C LEU A 211 12.78 -19.23 13.79
N LEU A 212 13.65 -18.51 14.52
CA LEU A 212 13.61 -18.47 15.98
C LEU A 212 12.33 -17.80 16.49
N ASN A 213 11.95 -16.67 15.92
CA ASN A 213 10.76 -15.92 16.29
C ASN A 213 9.50 -16.77 16.08
N THR A 214 9.33 -17.31 14.88
CA THR A 214 8.14 -18.12 14.55
C THR A 214 8.10 -19.43 15.34
N ALA A 215 9.24 -20.09 15.56
CA ALA A 215 9.30 -21.28 16.43
C ALA A 215 8.95 -20.94 17.88
N LYS A 216 9.44 -19.81 18.40
CA LYS A 216 9.15 -19.40 19.77
C LYS A 216 7.67 -19.07 19.99
N VAL A 217 7.04 -18.42 19.01
CA VAL A 217 5.62 -18.05 19.10
C VAL A 217 4.69 -19.26 18.88
N HIS A 218 5.01 -20.13 17.91
CA HIS A 218 4.05 -21.13 17.41
C HIS A 218 4.43 -22.60 17.66
N ASN A 219 5.62 -22.90 18.18
CA ASN A 219 6.08 -24.27 18.39
C ASN A 219 6.38 -24.54 19.88
N GLU A 220 5.37 -25.04 20.58
CA GLU A 220 5.44 -25.36 22.03
C GLU A 220 6.64 -26.26 22.38
N SER A 221 7.00 -27.21 21.52
CA SER A 221 8.10 -28.15 21.78
C SER A 221 9.49 -27.52 21.67
N ILE A 222 9.61 -26.38 20.98
CA ILE A 222 10.87 -25.66 20.75
C ILE A 222 10.94 -24.36 21.55
N ALA A 223 9.80 -23.73 21.88
CA ALA A 223 9.75 -22.41 22.50
C ALA A 223 10.61 -22.31 23.77
N GLY A 224 10.60 -23.33 24.63
CA GLY A 224 11.41 -23.37 25.85
C GLY A 224 12.94 -23.50 25.62
N GLN A 225 13.38 -23.78 24.40
CA GLN A 225 14.80 -23.87 24.02
C GLN A 225 15.36 -22.52 23.54
N ILE A 226 14.50 -21.51 23.32
CA ILE A 226 14.88 -20.19 22.82
C ILE A 226 14.64 -19.18 23.96
N SER A 227 15.70 -18.69 24.60
CA SER A 227 15.58 -17.66 25.64
C SER A 227 15.13 -16.31 25.04
N ASP A 228 14.56 -15.43 25.87
CA ASP A 228 14.19 -14.06 25.43
C ASP A 228 15.44 -13.29 24.98
N GLU A 229 16.51 -13.34 25.78
CA GLU A 229 17.81 -12.72 25.45
C GLU A 229 18.38 -13.18 24.10
N ASN A 230 18.30 -14.48 23.80
CA ASN A 230 18.75 -15.01 22.51
C ASN A 230 17.88 -14.53 21.34
N LEU A 231 16.56 -14.43 21.54
CA LEU A 231 15.66 -13.91 20.51
C LEU A 231 15.91 -12.41 20.28
N ASP A 232 16.13 -11.65 21.34
CA ASP A 232 16.42 -10.21 21.28
C ASP A 232 17.75 -9.93 20.56
N GLU A 233 18.83 -10.69 20.86
CA GLU A 233 20.10 -10.57 20.14
C GLU A 233 19.95 -10.98 18.66
N ALA A 234 19.21 -12.06 18.36
CA ALA A 234 18.93 -12.45 16.99
C ALA A 234 18.15 -11.35 16.25
N ARG A 235 17.17 -10.73 16.91
CA ARG A 235 16.41 -9.59 16.37
C ARG A 235 17.32 -8.39 16.13
N TYR A 236 18.19 -8.05 17.07
CA TYR A 236 19.15 -6.96 16.92
C TYR A 236 20.04 -7.15 15.69
N LEU A 237 20.57 -8.36 15.49
CA LEU A 237 21.38 -8.69 14.32
C LEU A 237 20.57 -8.71 13.02
N ALA A 238 19.30 -9.14 13.07
CA ALA A 238 18.40 -9.03 11.92
C ALA A 238 18.07 -7.57 11.58
N ASN A 239 17.93 -6.68 12.59
CA ASN A 239 17.76 -5.25 12.38
C ASN A 239 18.99 -4.65 11.68
N GLU A 240 20.21 -4.94 12.16
CA GLU A 240 21.45 -4.49 11.52
C GLU A 240 21.53 -4.96 10.06
N TRP A 241 21.20 -6.23 9.83
CA TRP A 241 21.16 -6.84 8.50
C TRP A 241 20.18 -6.12 7.57
N GLU A 242 18.91 -6.06 7.95
CA GLU A 242 17.83 -5.54 7.11
C GLU A 242 17.97 -4.03 6.89
N TRP A 243 18.43 -3.27 7.90
CA TRP A 243 18.72 -1.85 7.72
C TRP A 243 19.74 -1.63 6.61
N ASN A 244 20.87 -2.33 6.67
CA ASN A 244 21.94 -2.14 5.70
C ASN A 244 21.58 -2.68 4.30
N MET A 245 20.65 -3.62 4.20
CA MET A 245 20.11 -4.06 2.90
C MET A 245 19.17 -3.02 2.28
N ASN A 246 18.38 -2.31 3.09
CA ASN A 246 17.31 -1.42 2.63
C ASN A 246 17.67 0.06 2.62
N TYR A 247 18.75 0.48 3.29
CA TYR A 247 19.15 1.87 3.29
C TYR A 247 20.65 2.08 3.46
N ASN A 248 21.18 3.04 2.70
CA ASN A 248 22.49 3.65 2.91
C ASN A 248 22.53 4.96 2.12
N SER A 249 22.82 6.09 2.78
CA SER A 249 22.79 7.41 2.14
C SER A 249 23.80 7.59 1.00
N SER A 250 24.87 6.78 0.96
CA SER A 250 25.87 6.77 -0.11
C SER A 250 25.57 5.77 -1.22
N LEU A 251 24.54 4.93 -1.05
CA LEU A 251 24.08 3.94 -2.04
C LEU A 251 22.56 4.08 -2.21
N PRO A 252 22.09 5.14 -2.90
CA PRO A 252 20.67 5.50 -2.98
C PRO A 252 19.81 4.43 -3.67
N ASP A 253 20.38 3.50 -4.44
CA ASP A 253 19.59 2.40 -5.02
C ASP A 253 19.05 1.42 -3.96
N ARG A 254 19.58 1.42 -2.73
CA ARG A 254 19.01 0.63 -1.63
C ARG A 254 17.65 1.16 -1.17
N SER A 255 17.42 2.47 -1.28
CA SER A 255 16.19 3.12 -0.81
C SER A 255 15.03 3.10 -1.80
N ILE A 256 15.17 2.49 -2.99
CA ILE A 256 14.14 2.52 -4.03
C ILE A 256 12.76 2.09 -3.52
N GLY A 257 12.66 1.06 -2.66
CA GLY A 257 11.39 0.65 -2.07
C GLY A 257 10.70 1.76 -1.26
N GLY A 258 11.47 2.50 -0.46
CA GLY A 258 10.97 3.63 0.33
C GLY A 258 10.62 4.85 -0.52
N GLU A 259 11.44 5.16 -1.54
CA GLU A 259 11.17 6.24 -2.49
C GLU A 259 9.90 5.96 -3.29
N SER A 260 9.68 4.70 -3.68
CA SER A 260 8.44 4.27 -4.32
C SER A 260 7.22 4.40 -3.42
N LEU A 261 7.31 3.99 -2.16
CA LEU A 261 6.22 4.18 -1.20
C LEU A 261 5.90 5.66 -1.01
N LEU A 262 6.92 6.51 -0.85
CA LEU A 262 6.73 7.95 -0.74
C LEU A 262 6.04 8.52 -1.97
N GLY A 263 6.44 8.10 -3.18
CA GLY A 263 5.75 8.46 -4.42
C GLY A 263 4.28 8.03 -4.42
N GLY A 264 3.99 6.81 -3.96
CA GLY A 264 2.64 6.28 -3.73
C GLY A 264 1.80 7.17 -2.82
N MET A 265 2.33 7.46 -1.63
CA MET A 265 1.67 8.28 -0.63
C MET A 265 1.43 9.71 -1.13
N LEU A 266 2.42 10.35 -1.77
CA LEU A 266 2.25 11.71 -2.31
C LEU A 266 1.18 11.77 -3.41
N ARG A 267 1.09 10.75 -4.28
CA ARG A 267 0.01 10.68 -5.26
C ARG A 267 -1.35 10.47 -4.61
N GLN A 268 -1.45 9.63 -3.58
CA GLN A 268 -2.71 9.43 -2.88
C GLN A 268 -3.15 10.69 -2.12
N ILE A 269 -2.23 11.35 -1.41
CA ILE A 269 -2.47 12.65 -0.77
C ILE A 269 -2.92 13.68 -1.80
N LYS A 270 -2.26 13.74 -2.96
CA LYS A 270 -2.68 14.63 -4.04
C LYS A 270 -4.11 14.30 -4.52
N SER A 271 -4.47 13.03 -4.67
CA SER A 271 -5.82 12.62 -5.06
C SER A 271 -6.87 13.08 -4.05
N VAL A 272 -6.58 12.93 -2.75
CA VAL A 272 -7.43 13.42 -1.64
C VAL A 272 -7.56 14.95 -1.69
N VAL A 273 -6.48 15.67 -2.01
CA VAL A 273 -6.57 17.13 -2.16
C VAL A 273 -7.40 17.53 -3.38
N ASP A 274 -7.22 16.83 -4.50
CA ASP A 274 -7.93 17.10 -5.74
C ASP A 274 -9.45 16.80 -5.64
N ASP A 275 -9.84 15.84 -4.79
CA ASP A 275 -11.24 15.48 -4.52
C ASP A 275 -11.87 16.23 -3.33
N GLU A 276 -11.17 17.24 -2.79
CA GLU A 276 -11.57 18.04 -1.63
C GLU A 276 -11.84 17.18 -0.38
N ALA A 277 -11.02 16.14 -0.18
CA ALA A 277 -11.16 15.11 0.83
C ALA A 277 -12.53 14.42 0.81
N ALA A 278 -13.04 14.12 -0.38
CA ALA A 278 -14.12 13.14 -0.54
C ALA A 278 -13.64 11.75 -0.09
N THR A 279 -12.39 11.40 -0.45
CA THR A 279 -11.70 10.22 0.10
C THR A 279 -11.24 10.49 1.54
N LYS A 280 -11.92 9.87 2.51
CA LYS A 280 -11.69 10.06 3.95
C LYS A 280 -10.61 9.14 4.50
N PHE A 281 -10.53 7.89 4.02
CA PHE A 281 -9.58 6.92 4.54
C PHE A 281 -8.91 6.16 3.39
N SER A 282 -7.58 6.21 3.34
CA SER A 282 -6.78 5.47 2.37
C SER A 282 -5.92 4.43 3.08
N LEU A 283 -5.98 3.17 2.65
CA LEU A 283 -5.15 2.08 3.16
C LEU A 283 -4.21 1.55 2.08
N MET A 284 -2.93 1.46 2.40
CA MET A 284 -1.90 0.78 1.62
C MET A 284 -1.31 -0.33 2.50
N THR A 285 -0.89 -1.45 1.92
CA THR A 285 -0.24 -2.52 2.71
C THR A 285 1.03 -3.01 2.05
N GLY A 286 1.97 -3.46 2.87
CA GLY A 286 3.26 -3.94 2.40
C GLY A 286 4.10 -4.58 3.49
N SER A 287 5.41 -4.58 3.28
CA SER A 287 6.37 -5.28 4.13
C SER A 287 7.33 -4.33 4.84
N TYR A 288 8.07 -4.87 5.81
CA TYR A 288 8.90 -4.08 6.72
C TYR A 288 10.12 -3.45 6.03
N ASP A 289 10.64 -4.06 4.97
CA ASP A 289 11.73 -3.54 4.14
C ASP A 289 11.38 -2.17 3.56
N THR A 290 10.14 -2.00 3.10
CA THR A 290 9.62 -0.71 2.63
C THR A 290 9.61 0.34 3.75
N PHE A 291 9.24 -0.04 4.98
CA PHE A 291 9.34 0.84 6.15
C PHE A 291 10.79 1.26 6.40
N LEU A 292 11.75 0.32 6.41
CA LEU A 292 13.16 0.62 6.68
C LEU A 292 13.74 1.59 5.64
N ALA A 293 13.47 1.34 4.35
CA ALA A 293 13.87 2.24 3.29
C ALA A 293 13.25 3.63 3.44
N PHE A 294 11.94 3.70 3.76
CA PHE A 294 11.23 4.95 4.02
C PHE A 294 11.81 5.70 5.23
N PHE A 295 12.09 5.02 6.34
CA PHE A 295 12.67 5.63 7.54
C PHE A 295 14.04 6.25 7.25
N GLY A 296 14.85 5.56 6.45
CA GLY A 296 16.14 6.07 6.02
C GLY A 296 16.03 7.35 5.20
N ILE A 297 15.19 7.37 4.15
CA ILE A 297 15.06 8.57 3.30
C ILE A 297 14.46 9.75 4.06
N MET A 298 13.61 9.49 5.05
CA MET A 298 13.00 10.53 5.88
C MET A 298 13.89 11.00 7.06
N GLY A 299 15.08 10.40 7.23
CA GLY A 299 16.01 10.76 8.30
C GLY A 299 15.51 10.42 9.71
N LEU A 300 14.51 9.55 9.84
CA LEU A 300 13.87 9.20 11.12
C LEU A 300 14.82 8.60 12.17
N PRO A 301 15.87 7.84 11.83
CA PRO A 301 16.84 7.38 12.84
C PRO A 301 17.62 8.49 13.55
N ALA A 302 17.71 9.68 12.95
CA ALA A 302 18.29 10.85 13.62
C ALA A 302 17.35 11.46 14.67
N VAL A 303 16.04 11.22 14.54
CA VAL A 303 15.02 11.64 15.50
C VAL A 303 14.95 10.62 16.64
N GLU A 304 14.83 9.33 16.32
CA GLU A 304 14.79 8.26 17.29
C GLU A 304 15.52 7.00 16.79
N PRO A 305 16.54 6.48 17.51
CA PRO A 305 17.31 5.32 17.06
C PRO A 305 16.49 4.04 16.83
N ASN A 306 15.28 3.93 17.39
CA ASN A 306 14.41 2.77 17.19
C ASN A 306 13.99 2.58 15.72
N PHE A 307 14.08 3.63 14.89
CA PHE A 307 13.83 3.55 13.45
C PHE A 307 14.90 2.77 12.66
N TYR A 308 16.00 2.35 13.28
CA TYR A 308 16.91 1.35 12.70
C TYR A 308 16.34 -0.07 12.72
N GLY A 309 15.34 -0.34 13.56
CA GLY A 309 14.78 -1.67 13.77
C GLY A 309 13.70 -2.05 12.77
N ILE A 310 13.60 -3.34 12.46
CA ILE A 310 12.44 -3.93 11.77
C ILE A 310 11.20 -3.60 12.61
N PRO A 311 10.21 -2.86 12.07
CA PRO A 311 8.96 -2.59 12.78
C PRO A 311 8.30 -3.86 13.30
N ASP A 312 7.47 -3.76 14.33
CA ASP A 312 6.68 -4.88 14.86
C ASP A 312 5.55 -5.27 13.90
N TYR A 313 4.97 -6.45 14.09
CA TYR A 313 3.91 -6.92 13.19
C TYR A 313 2.70 -5.99 13.28
N ALA A 314 2.04 -5.73 12.15
CA ALA A 314 0.91 -4.81 12.04
C ALA A 314 1.21 -3.34 12.41
N SER A 315 2.49 -2.91 12.41
CA SER A 315 2.88 -1.51 12.51
C SER A 315 2.31 -0.67 11.37
N THR A 316 2.11 0.64 11.62
CA THR A 316 1.55 1.56 10.63
C THR A 316 2.32 2.87 10.54
N ILE A 317 2.50 3.36 9.31
CA ILE A 317 2.77 4.76 8.98
C ILE A 317 1.44 5.45 8.70
N THR A 318 1.28 6.72 9.08
CA THR A 318 0.09 7.52 8.77
C THR A 318 0.46 8.93 8.37
N PHE A 319 -0.16 9.43 7.31
CA PHE A 319 -0.28 10.86 7.03
C PHE A 319 -1.69 11.31 7.37
N GLU A 320 -1.81 12.22 8.33
CA GLU A 320 -3.08 12.86 8.70
C GLU A 320 -3.16 14.25 8.07
N LEU A 321 -4.26 14.51 7.34
CA LEU A 321 -4.57 15.79 6.71
C LEU A 321 -5.62 16.50 7.57
N TYR A 322 -5.32 17.69 8.04
CA TYR A 322 -6.19 18.40 8.99
C TYR A 322 -6.09 19.92 8.89
N SER A 323 -7.06 20.62 9.48
CA SER A 323 -7.07 22.07 9.67
C SER A 323 -7.18 22.44 11.14
N GLU A 324 -6.59 23.56 11.54
CA GLU A 324 -6.60 24.08 12.92
C GLU A 324 -7.85 24.91 13.24
N ALA A 325 -9.02 24.32 13.06
CA ALA A 325 -10.26 24.84 13.58
C ALA A 325 -11.25 23.71 13.83
N ASP A 326 -12.17 23.90 14.78
CA ASP A 326 -13.29 22.98 14.98
C ASP A 326 -14.30 23.12 13.84
N ASN A 327 -14.78 21.98 13.31
CA ASN A 327 -15.73 21.92 12.19
C ASN A 327 -15.27 22.73 10.96
N ALA A 328 -13.97 22.73 10.68
CA ALA A 328 -13.42 23.38 9.50
C ALA A 328 -13.93 22.68 8.25
N THR A 329 -14.30 23.44 7.22
CA THR A 329 -14.46 22.88 5.88
C THR A 329 -13.09 22.61 5.27
N PHE A 330 -13.03 21.69 4.31
CA PHE A 330 -11.80 21.50 3.55
C PHE A 330 -11.34 22.82 2.91
N PRO A 331 -10.04 23.18 2.96
CA PRO A 331 -9.56 24.43 2.38
C PRO A 331 -9.84 24.53 0.87
N ALA A 332 -10.24 25.71 0.42
CA ALA A 332 -10.46 25.94 -1.02
C ALA A 332 -9.16 25.79 -1.82
N ALA A 333 -9.26 25.38 -3.08
CA ALA A 333 -8.11 25.11 -3.95
C ALA A 333 -7.07 26.24 -4.02
N GLY A 334 -7.48 27.51 -3.87
CA GLY A 334 -6.57 28.66 -3.87
C GLY A 334 -5.72 28.82 -2.59
N ASN A 335 -6.13 28.19 -1.48
CA ASN A 335 -5.50 28.34 -0.17
C ASN A 335 -5.00 27.00 0.41
N VAL A 336 -5.30 25.87 -0.23
CA VAL A 336 -5.00 24.52 0.32
C VAL A 336 -3.53 24.32 0.66
N ASP A 337 -2.61 24.89 -0.13
CA ASP A 337 -1.17 24.80 0.12
C ASP A 337 -0.74 25.47 1.44
N GLU A 338 -1.50 26.46 1.93
CA GLU A 338 -1.18 27.26 3.13
C GLU A 338 -2.06 26.93 4.35
N GLU A 339 -3.27 26.44 4.13
CA GLU A 339 -4.29 26.20 5.18
C GLU A 339 -4.46 24.72 5.55
N LEU A 340 -4.10 23.78 4.67
CA LEU A 340 -4.10 22.36 4.99
C LEU A 340 -2.78 21.96 5.64
N LEU A 341 -2.85 21.29 6.78
CA LEU A 341 -1.69 20.72 7.45
C LEU A 341 -1.62 19.21 7.21
N VAL A 342 -0.40 18.71 7.09
CA VAL A 342 -0.07 17.29 7.01
C VAL A 342 0.88 16.96 8.15
N ARG A 343 0.62 15.88 8.88
CA ARG A 343 1.59 15.35 9.85
C ARG A 343 1.82 13.86 9.64
N PHE A 344 3.06 13.44 9.87
CA PHE A 344 3.46 12.04 9.85
C PHE A 344 3.32 11.44 11.25
N LEU A 345 2.72 10.26 11.31
CA LEU A 345 2.62 9.46 12.51
C LEU A 345 3.10 8.03 12.28
N PHE A 346 3.62 7.42 13.33
CA PHE A 346 4.04 6.03 13.34
C PHE A 346 3.48 5.34 14.59
N ARG A 347 2.91 4.14 14.39
CA ARG A 347 2.52 3.23 15.47
C ARG A 347 3.22 1.90 15.27
N ASN A 348 4.04 1.50 16.24
CA ASN A 348 4.83 0.28 16.13
C ASN A 348 4.11 -0.90 16.80
N GLY A 349 3.44 -1.73 16.01
CA GLY A 349 2.73 -2.91 16.49
C GLY A 349 1.33 -2.63 17.02
N THR A 350 0.78 -3.62 17.74
CA THR A 350 -0.62 -3.62 18.22
C THR A 350 -0.76 -3.74 19.72
N GLU A 351 0.34 -3.71 20.46
CA GLU A 351 0.33 -3.85 21.91
C GLU A 351 -0.37 -2.66 22.56
N ALA A 352 -0.78 -2.83 23.82
CA ALA A 352 -1.60 -1.84 24.54
C ALA A 352 -0.86 -0.50 24.75
N ASP A 353 0.47 -0.53 24.78
CA ASP A 353 1.37 0.62 24.89
C ASP A 353 1.86 1.15 23.53
N SER A 354 1.49 0.51 22.41
CA SER A 354 1.77 1.01 21.07
C SER A 354 0.91 2.25 20.76
N GLU A 355 1.47 3.45 20.99
CA GLU A 355 0.84 4.73 20.67
C GLU A 355 1.06 5.14 19.20
N LEU A 356 0.08 5.85 18.60
CA LEU A 356 0.27 6.54 17.32
C LEU A 356 0.95 7.89 17.57
N THR A 357 2.26 7.93 17.32
CA THR A 357 3.13 9.07 17.68
C THR A 357 3.48 9.90 16.47
N SER A 358 3.43 11.23 16.60
CA SER A 358 3.81 12.17 15.54
C SER A 358 5.32 12.37 15.52
N TYR A 359 5.93 12.35 14.33
CA TYR A 359 7.35 12.65 14.16
C TYR A 359 7.56 13.70 13.07
N ALA A 360 8.56 14.57 13.26
CA ALA A 360 9.01 15.47 12.20
C ALA A 360 9.73 14.66 11.12
N LEU A 361 9.42 14.93 9.85
CA LEU A 361 10.10 14.33 8.70
C LEU A 361 11.18 15.27 8.18
N ALA A 362 12.39 14.74 8.01
CA ALA A 362 13.52 15.49 7.47
C ALA A 362 13.70 16.87 8.13
N ASP A 363 13.97 17.90 7.33
CA ASP A 363 14.08 19.31 7.75
C ASP A 363 12.81 20.11 7.41
N LEU A 364 11.64 19.46 7.33
CA LEU A 364 10.39 20.15 6.99
C LEU A 364 10.01 21.20 8.05
N PRO A 365 9.46 22.36 7.64
CA PRO A 365 9.03 23.40 8.58
C PRO A 365 7.75 22.97 9.30
N VAL A 366 7.91 22.53 10.54
CA VAL A 366 6.79 22.13 11.41
C VAL A 366 6.21 23.36 12.10
N GLU A 367 4.91 23.57 11.96
CA GLU A 367 4.13 24.60 12.65
C GLU A 367 4.00 24.27 14.15
N GLU A 368 3.60 25.24 14.97
CA GLU A 368 3.47 25.04 16.43
C GLU A 368 2.46 23.93 16.79
N SER A 369 1.49 23.67 15.92
CA SER A 369 0.51 22.57 16.04
C SER A 369 1.02 21.19 15.65
N GLY A 370 2.27 21.09 15.21
CA GLY A 370 2.93 19.83 14.89
C GLY A 370 2.70 19.35 13.46
N GLY A 371 2.01 20.11 12.61
CA GLY A 371 1.83 19.83 11.18
C GLY A 371 2.77 20.63 10.29
N VAL A 372 2.88 20.21 9.03
CA VAL A 372 3.55 20.94 7.96
C VAL A 372 2.48 21.37 6.95
N LYS A 373 2.50 22.63 6.52
CA LYS A 373 1.62 23.11 5.46
C LYS A 373 1.75 22.26 4.20
N TYR A 374 0.64 21.92 3.57
CA TYR A 374 0.60 20.99 2.44
C TYR A 374 1.54 21.39 1.29
N GLY A 375 1.60 22.69 0.95
CA GLY A 375 2.51 23.17 -0.09
C GLY A 375 3.99 22.95 0.26
N ALA A 376 4.37 23.22 1.52
CA ALA A 376 5.72 22.98 2.02
C ALA A 376 6.04 21.48 2.12
N PHE A 377 5.07 20.68 2.57
CA PHE A 377 5.17 19.22 2.65
C PHE A 377 5.43 18.60 1.27
N ARG A 378 4.61 18.95 0.26
CA ARG A 378 4.77 18.46 -1.12
C ARG A 378 6.13 18.85 -1.68
N ASN A 379 6.47 20.14 -1.63
CA ASN A 379 7.70 20.65 -2.22
C ASN A 379 8.96 20.11 -1.52
N GLY A 380 8.87 19.83 -0.21
CA GLY A 380 9.99 19.33 0.58
C GLY A 380 10.27 17.84 0.37
N LEU A 381 9.28 17.05 -0.05
CA LEU A 381 9.41 15.58 -0.20
C LEU A 381 9.43 15.09 -1.65
N GLU A 382 8.98 15.90 -2.62
CA GLU A 382 8.91 15.49 -4.03
C GLU A 382 10.27 15.05 -4.60
N GLY A 383 11.38 15.64 -4.12
CA GLY A 383 12.74 15.30 -4.57
C GLY A 383 13.21 13.91 -4.14
N ASP A 384 12.69 13.38 -3.03
CA ASP A 384 13.03 12.06 -2.51
C ASP A 384 12.06 10.96 -2.98
N ALA A 385 10.97 11.36 -3.65
CA ALA A 385 9.91 10.47 -4.07
C ALA A 385 10.15 9.89 -5.48
N MET A 386 9.79 8.63 -5.68
CA MET A 386 9.74 8.05 -7.01
C MET A 386 8.59 8.67 -7.80
N SER A 387 8.94 9.42 -8.85
CA SER A 387 8.01 10.29 -9.57
C SER A 387 7.03 9.55 -10.47
N SER A 388 7.42 8.41 -11.05
CA SER A 388 6.61 7.67 -12.00
C SER A 388 7.06 6.21 -12.15
N VAL A 389 6.20 5.37 -12.72
CA VAL A 389 6.54 4.00 -13.13
C VAL A 389 7.72 4.00 -14.11
N GLY A 390 7.74 4.92 -15.07
CA GLY A 390 8.83 5.03 -16.05
C GLY A 390 10.19 5.35 -15.40
N ALA A 391 10.20 6.29 -14.43
CA ALA A 391 11.40 6.62 -13.67
C ALA A 391 11.90 5.41 -12.85
N TRP A 392 10.97 4.65 -12.25
CA TRP A 392 11.28 3.42 -11.55
C TRP A 392 11.88 2.37 -12.49
N CYS A 393 11.26 2.12 -13.65
CA CYS A 393 11.75 1.18 -14.65
C CYS A 393 13.18 1.51 -15.09
N GLN A 394 13.44 2.79 -15.39
CA GLN A 394 14.76 3.28 -15.80
C GLN A 394 15.79 3.11 -14.70
N ARG A 395 15.48 3.51 -13.47
CA ARG A 395 16.42 3.42 -12.34
C ARG A 395 16.70 1.97 -11.96
N CYS A 396 15.67 1.12 -11.92
CA CYS A 396 15.83 -0.29 -11.61
C CYS A 396 16.54 -1.09 -12.70
N GLY A 397 16.40 -0.68 -13.96
CA GLY A 397 16.72 -1.52 -15.11
C GLY A 397 15.87 -2.80 -15.11
N SER A 398 14.58 -2.67 -14.74
CA SER A 398 13.68 -3.81 -14.59
C SER A 398 13.33 -4.44 -15.93
N GLN A 399 13.05 -5.74 -15.92
CA GLN A 399 12.55 -6.51 -17.06
C GLN A 399 11.08 -6.89 -16.88
N ALA A 400 10.38 -6.24 -15.95
CA ALA A 400 8.94 -6.41 -15.80
C ALA A 400 8.23 -6.04 -17.12
N GLU A 401 7.16 -6.76 -17.44
CA GLU A 401 6.45 -6.62 -18.71
C GLU A 401 5.98 -5.17 -18.96
N PHE A 402 5.50 -4.49 -17.92
CA PHE A 402 5.09 -3.10 -18.01
C PHE A 402 6.25 -2.15 -18.37
N CYS A 403 7.47 -2.41 -17.90
CA CYS A 403 8.65 -1.63 -18.28
C CYS A 403 9.03 -1.85 -19.74
N LEU A 404 9.02 -3.10 -20.20
CA LEU A 404 9.32 -3.44 -21.60
C LEU A 404 8.29 -2.86 -22.57
N SER A 405 7.01 -2.85 -22.17
CA SER A 405 5.93 -2.25 -22.98
C SER A 405 6.07 -0.74 -23.11
N ALA A 406 6.53 -0.05 -22.05
CA ALA A 406 6.80 1.38 -22.06
C ALA A 406 7.97 1.72 -22.98
N ASP A 407 9.04 0.93 -22.96
CA ASP A 407 10.21 1.11 -23.83
C ASP A 407 9.86 0.82 -25.31
N ALA A 408 9.08 -0.22 -25.58
CA ALA A 408 8.65 -0.57 -26.93
C ALA A 408 7.76 0.52 -27.57
N THR A 409 6.97 1.26 -26.79
CA THR A 409 6.23 2.42 -27.29
C THR A 409 7.11 3.62 -27.62
N MET A 410 8.28 3.76 -26.98
CA MET A 410 9.25 4.84 -27.28
C MET A 410 10.06 4.52 -28.55
N ASP A 411 10.41 3.26 -28.80
CA ASP A 411 11.08 2.82 -30.03
C ASP A 411 10.13 2.76 -31.26
N GLY A 412 8.81 2.65 -31.03
CA GLY A 412 7.79 2.69 -32.09
C GLY A 412 7.58 4.07 -32.72
N GLU A 413 7.88 5.15 -32.00
CA GLU A 413 7.79 6.53 -32.51
C GLU A 413 9.03 6.95 -33.33
N THR A 414 10.19 6.31 -33.10
CA THR A 414 11.41 6.54 -33.90
C THR A 414 11.43 5.73 -35.21
N ALA A 415 10.58 4.72 -35.36
CA ALA A 415 10.50 3.89 -36.57
C ALA A 415 9.58 4.46 -37.68
N SER A 416 8.87 5.58 -37.45
CA SER A 416 7.92 6.16 -38.43
C SER A 416 8.36 7.49 -39.06
N SER A 417 9.60 7.93 -38.86
CA SER A 417 10.10 9.19 -39.45
C SER A 417 11.41 9.04 -40.23
N SER A 418 11.54 7.97 -41.03
CA SER A 418 12.56 7.90 -42.09
C SER A 418 12.00 8.38 -43.44
N ALA A 419 11.73 9.69 -43.56
CA ALA A 419 11.69 10.39 -44.85
C ALA A 419 11.71 11.92 -44.67
N GLY A 420 12.85 12.55 -44.96
CA GLY A 420 12.87 13.87 -45.60
C GLY A 420 13.32 15.09 -44.78
N ASN A 421 14.56 15.49 -45.05
CA ASN A 421 15.02 16.86 -45.34
C ASN A 421 15.37 17.86 -44.22
N GLU A 422 16.54 18.48 -44.41
CA GLU A 422 17.17 19.55 -43.64
C GLU A 422 16.36 20.86 -43.67
N ASN A 423 16.07 21.46 -42.51
CA ASN A 423 16.37 22.86 -42.14
C ASN A 423 15.77 23.24 -40.78
N GLY A 424 16.44 24.14 -40.07
CA GLY A 424 16.27 24.39 -38.64
C GLY A 424 15.01 25.11 -38.15
N GLY A 425 14.97 25.29 -36.82
CA GLY A 425 13.97 26.12 -36.13
C GLY A 425 13.65 25.57 -34.73
N GLN A 426 13.71 26.44 -33.73
CA GLN A 426 13.35 26.22 -32.32
C GLN A 426 11.91 25.70 -32.16
N ASN A 427 11.66 24.78 -31.21
CA ASN A 427 10.81 25.02 -30.03
C ASN A 427 10.44 23.77 -29.23
N SER A 428 10.18 24.03 -27.93
CA SER A 428 9.22 23.40 -27.02
C SER A 428 9.37 21.91 -26.71
N GLY A 429 10.06 21.64 -25.59
CA GLY A 429 9.86 20.40 -24.84
C GLY A 429 8.45 20.41 -24.21
N LEU A 430 7.68 19.38 -24.53
CA LEU A 430 6.38 19.11 -23.93
C LEU A 430 6.57 18.22 -22.70
N SER A 431 5.92 18.64 -21.62
CA SER A 431 5.87 18.03 -20.29
C SER A 431 5.32 16.60 -20.33
N ALA A 432 6.02 15.66 -19.68
CA ALA A 432 5.58 14.29 -19.44
C ALA A 432 4.53 14.25 -18.32
N ALA A 433 3.34 14.78 -18.60
CA ALA A 433 2.16 14.67 -17.76
C ALA A 433 1.06 13.94 -18.54
N ALA A 434 1.13 12.60 -18.62
CA ALA A 434 0.00 11.74 -18.99
C ALA A 434 0.39 10.24 -18.92
N GLY A 435 0.77 9.74 -17.75
CA GLY A 435 0.91 8.29 -17.51
C GLY A 435 -0.42 7.54 -17.32
N GLY A 436 -1.55 8.26 -17.23
CA GLY A 436 -2.89 7.67 -17.01
C GLY A 436 -3.87 7.80 -18.18
N GLY A 437 -3.42 8.20 -19.38
CA GLY A 437 -4.31 8.60 -20.48
C GLY A 437 -4.41 7.66 -21.69
N ILE A 438 -3.56 6.63 -21.79
CA ILE A 438 -3.50 5.82 -23.02
C ILE A 438 -4.51 4.65 -22.99
N GLY A 439 -4.93 4.21 -21.80
CA GLY A 439 -6.00 3.22 -21.63
C GLY A 439 -7.38 3.73 -22.07
N ALA A 440 -7.69 5.01 -21.83
CA ALA A 440 -8.99 5.61 -22.14
C ALA A 440 -9.15 5.95 -23.64
N GLY A 441 -8.08 6.39 -24.31
CA GLY A 441 -8.12 6.73 -25.73
C GLY A 441 -8.32 5.49 -26.63
N VAL A 442 -7.65 4.39 -26.31
CA VAL A 442 -7.75 3.14 -27.07
C VAL A 442 -9.10 2.45 -26.82
N THR A 443 -9.61 2.44 -25.59
CA THR A 443 -10.97 1.91 -25.32
C THR A 443 -12.06 2.72 -26.01
N LEU A 444 -11.98 4.06 -26.03
CA LEU A 444 -12.95 4.89 -26.76
C LEU A 444 -12.90 4.64 -28.27
N ALA A 445 -11.70 4.49 -28.86
CA ALA A 445 -11.56 4.19 -30.28
C ALA A 445 -12.11 2.80 -30.65
N VAL A 446 -11.85 1.79 -29.81
CA VAL A 446 -12.36 0.42 -30.01
C VAL A 446 -13.88 0.37 -29.82
N VAL A 447 -14.43 1.00 -28.79
CA VAL A 447 -15.88 1.08 -28.56
C VAL A 447 -16.58 1.81 -29.71
N ALA A 448 -16.01 2.91 -30.20
CA ALA A 448 -16.55 3.63 -31.36
C ALA A 448 -16.51 2.78 -32.63
N ALA A 449 -15.41 2.05 -32.88
CA ALA A 449 -15.28 1.16 -34.04
C ALA A 449 -16.27 -0.02 -33.97
N VAL A 450 -16.44 -0.64 -32.80
CA VAL A 450 -17.41 -1.72 -32.57
C VAL A 450 -18.85 -1.21 -32.73
N ALA A 451 -19.17 -0.03 -32.20
CA ALA A 451 -20.48 0.60 -32.38
C ALA A 451 -20.77 0.91 -33.86
N LEU A 452 -19.77 1.40 -34.61
CA LEU A 452 -19.89 1.64 -36.05
C LEU A 452 -20.13 0.35 -36.84
N LEU A 453 -19.40 -0.72 -36.51
CA LEU A 453 -19.59 -2.04 -37.13
C LEU A 453 -20.99 -2.60 -36.83
N ALA A 454 -21.45 -2.52 -35.58
CA ALA A 454 -22.80 -2.94 -35.19
C ALA A 454 -23.89 -2.16 -35.95
N TRP A 455 -23.74 -0.85 -36.10
CA TRP A 455 -24.68 0.00 -36.83
C TRP A 455 -24.74 -0.34 -38.33
N VAL A 456 -23.58 -0.59 -38.97
CA VAL A 456 -23.53 -1.00 -40.38
C VAL A 456 -24.17 -2.37 -40.58
N MET A 457 -23.97 -3.32 -39.67
CA MET A 457 -24.62 -4.64 -39.75
C MET A 457 -26.14 -4.55 -39.57
N LEU A 458 -26.62 -3.71 -38.64
CA LEU A 458 -28.06 -3.50 -38.42
C LEU A 458 -28.74 -2.82 -39.62
N ARG A 459 -28.08 -1.85 -40.28
CA ARG A 459 -28.57 -1.22 -41.54
C ARG A 459 -28.64 -2.19 -42.73
N LYS A 460 -27.73 -3.16 -42.80
CA LYS A 460 -27.78 -4.21 -43.83
C LYS A 460 -28.92 -5.21 -43.59
N ARG A 461 -29.28 -5.47 -42.34
CA ARG A 461 -30.43 -6.36 -42.01
C ARG A 461 -31.78 -5.68 -42.27
N SER A 462 -31.90 -4.37 -42.08
CA SER A 462 -33.14 -3.63 -42.40
C SER A 462 -33.38 -3.48 -43.92
N SER A 463 -32.35 -3.63 -44.74
CA SER A 463 -32.46 -3.56 -46.21
C SER A 463 -32.76 -4.91 -46.87
N ALA A 464 -32.77 -6.01 -46.09
CA ALA A 464 -32.98 -7.37 -46.58
C ALA A 464 -34.40 -7.93 -46.29
N VAL A 465 -35.29 -7.15 -45.67
CA VAL A 465 -36.66 -7.60 -45.26
C VAL A 465 -37.79 -6.82 -45.97
N VAL A 466 -37.49 -6.12 -47.06
CA VAL A 466 -38.53 -5.54 -47.94
C VAL A 466 -38.40 -6.16 -49.32
N GLY A 467 -39.00 -7.33 -49.50
CA GLY A 467 -38.98 -7.98 -50.80
C GLY A 467 -39.50 -9.41 -50.88
N GLU A 468 -40.66 -9.74 -50.30
CA GLU A 468 -41.54 -10.70 -50.97
C GLU A 468 -42.99 -10.56 -50.49
N LYS A 469 -43.90 -10.41 -51.46
CA LYS A 469 -45.33 -10.16 -51.31
C LYS A 469 -46.02 -11.38 -51.92
N GLY A 470 -46.85 -12.11 -51.18
CA GLY A 470 -47.53 -13.27 -51.76
C GLY A 470 -48.49 -14.04 -50.87
N SER A 471 -49.72 -13.54 -50.80
CA SER A 471 -50.97 -14.28 -50.99
C SER A 471 -51.45 -15.34 -49.98
N GLN A 472 -52.74 -15.18 -49.65
CA GLN A 472 -53.76 -16.17 -49.29
C GLN A 472 -53.90 -16.64 -47.83
N ASP A 473 -54.98 -16.14 -47.23
CA ASP A 473 -56.12 -16.88 -46.70
C ASP A 473 -55.90 -18.10 -45.79
N ASP A 474 -56.63 -18.01 -44.69
CA ASP A 474 -57.42 -19.08 -44.07
C ASP A 474 -56.88 -19.87 -42.85
N LEU A 475 -57.79 -19.90 -41.87
CA LEU A 475 -58.07 -20.93 -40.88
C LEU A 475 -57.12 -21.18 -39.69
N PHE A 476 -57.66 -20.82 -38.51
CA PHE A 476 -58.07 -21.72 -37.43
C PHE A 476 -57.16 -22.91 -37.01
N HIS A 477 -57.07 -23.02 -35.68
CA HIS A 477 -56.91 -24.23 -34.86
C HIS A 477 -55.50 -24.70 -34.41
N LYS A 478 -55.27 -24.49 -33.11
CA LYS A 478 -55.19 -25.52 -32.04
C LYS A 478 -53.83 -26.16 -31.69
N SER A 479 -53.70 -26.30 -30.36
CA SER A 479 -52.95 -27.29 -29.55
C SER A 479 -51.42 -27.16 -29.51
N VAL A 480 -50.82 -26.93 -28.34
CA VAL A 480 -50.69 -27.83 -27.16
C VAL A 480 -49.86 -29.06 -27.51
N SER A 481 -48.63 -29.14 -27.01
CA SER A 481 -48.19 -30.09 -25.96
C SER A 481 -46.67 -30.30 -26.00
N ASP A 482 -46.06 -30.08 -24.84
CA ASP A 482 -45.22 -31.03 -24.10
C ASP A 482 -43.80 -31.47 -24.49
N SER A 483 -43.12 -31.79 -23.38
CA SER A 483 -41.94 -32.63 -23.13
C SER A 483 -40.58 -31.94 -23.21
N GLU A 484 -39.90 -31.68 -22.09
CA GLU A 484 -39.30 -32.60 -21.09
C GLU A 484 -38.01 -33.30 -21.56
N SER A 485 -36.99 -33.13 -20.71
CA SER A 485 -35.79 -33.96 -20.49
C SER A 485 -34.77 -34.11 -21.63
N VAL A 486 -33.53 -33.68 -21.39
CA VAL A 486 -32.47 -34.42 -20.68
C VAL A 486 -31.60 -33.44 -19.90
#